data_AF-A0A9W3AZH1-F1
#
_entry.id   AF-A0A9W3AZH1-F1
#
_cell.length_a   1.000
_cell.length_b   1.000
_cell.length_c   1.000
_cell.angle_alpha   90.00
_cell.angle_beta   90.00
_cell.angle_gamma   90.00
#
_symmetry.space_group_name_H-M   'P 1'
#
loop_
_entity.id
_entity.type
_entity.pdbx_description
1 polymer ?
#
loop_
_entity_poly.entity_id
_entity_poly.type
_entity_poly.pdbx_seq_one_letter_code
_entity_poly.pdbx_strand_id
1 'polypeptide(L)'
;MPHDYPLQSPPEYQIDAVWLRGEERLRLEDQLSQVYCDNIGEDIVYLWVEAVREFLQQKSDAGTRVNDDVLKVTEQNAVDCIESTPLFDEDQSFSSHSDHLRIPAKVSPLETCPEIIHGAIITDRKSTFQPHMALVTDKSQVKVVLNKLLENKKIANATHNMLAYRIVTGTGVVYHGCDDDGETHAGSRMLHLLEIMNVENVMVVVSRWYGGIQLGPDRFKHINNCCRQILESNGFSDDKDGKKVSKKDKKSR
;
A
#
# COMPACT_ATOMS: atom_id res chain seq x y z
N MET A 1 6.35 26.20 -6.46
CA MET A 1 6.52 26.40 -7.92
C MET A 1 7.99 26.36 -8.22
N PRO A 2 8.46 25.38 -9.01
CA PRO A 2 9.84 25.30 -9.47
C PRO A 2 10.23 26.55 -10.28
N HIS A 3 11.51 26.91 -10.27
CA HIS A 3 12.03 28.09 -10.97
C HIS A 3 12.02 27.95 -12.51
N ASP A 4 11.83 26.73 -12.99
CA ASP A 4 11.90 26.29 -14.38
C ASP A 4 10.52 25.89 -14.95
N TYR A 5 9.45 26.13 -14.19
CA TYR A 5 8.07 26.06 -14.67
C TYR A 5 7.72 27.26 -15.59
N PRO A 6 6.93 27.08 -16.66
CA PRO A 6 6.33 25.83 -17.16
C PRO A 6 7.17 25.06 -18.17
N LEU A 7 8.39 25.52 -18.46
CA LEU A 7 9.18 25.08 -19.60
C LEU A 7 9.83 23.70 -19.41
N GLN A 8 10.33 23.40 -18.21
CA GLN A 8 11.14 22.19 -17.96
C GLN A 8 10.62 21.30 -16.83
N SER A 9 9.80 21.85 -15.92
CA SER A 9 9.23 21.10 -14.79
C SER A 9 7.77 21.45 -14.57
N PRO A 10 6.94 20.49 -14.13
CA PRO A 10 5.55 20.76 -13.73
C PRO A 10 5.48 21.52 -12.41
N PRO A 11 4.31 22.09 -12.04
CA PRO A 11 4.08 22.64 -10.71
C PRO A 11 4.27 21.56 -9.63
N GLU A 12 4.81 21.93 -8.47
CA GLU A 12 4.82 21.05 -7.31
C GLU A 12 3.44 21.06 -6.64
N TYR A 13 2.91 19.88 -6.33
CA TYR A 13 1.62 19.72 -5.69
C TYR A 13 1.68 18.71 -4.53
N GLN A 14 0.76 18.86 -3.59
CA GLN A 14 0.52 17.91 -2.52
C GLN A 14 -0.98 17.62 -2.46
N ILE A 15 -1.36 16.34 -2.49
CA ILE A 15 -2.77 15.91 -2.41
C ILE A 15 -3.04 15.39 -0.99
N ASP A 16 -3.80 16.17 -0.22
CA ASP A 16 -4.23 15.82 1.13
C ASP A 16 -5.72 15.44 1.15
N ALA A 17 -6.01 14.18 0.82
CA ALA A 17 -7.36 13.62 0.91
C ALA A 17 -7.31 12.19 1.46
N VAL A 18 -7.85 12.01 2.68
CA VAL A 18 -7.81 10.72 3.42
C VAL A 18 -8.49 9.60 2.62
N TRP A 19 -9.48 9.94 1.81
CA TRP A 19 -10.24 8.99 1.00
C TRP A 19 -9.59 8.68 -0.36
N LEU A 20 -8.62 9.48 -0.82
CA LEU A 20 -7.98 9.32 -2.12
C LEU A 20 -6.71 8.48 -1.96
N ARG A 21 -6.88 7.15 -1.93
CA ARG A 21 -5.81 6.18 -1.71
C ARG A 21 -5.74 5.15 -2.84
N GLY A 22 -4.61 4.45 -2.94
CA GLY A 22 -4.45 3.32 -3.86
C GLY A 22 -4.69 3.71 -5.33
N GLU A 23 -5.53 2.93 -6.01
CA GLU A 23 -5.84 3.09 -7.44
C GLU A 23 -6.44 4.47 -7.77
N GLU A 24 -7.29 5.02 -6.90
CA GLU A 24 -7.90 6.32 -7.13
C GLU A 24 -6.87 7.45 -7.11
N ARG A 25 -5.87 7.35 -6.22
CA ARG A 25 -4.76 8.31 -6.16
C ARG A 25 -3.87 8.21 -7.39
N LEU A 26 -3.50 6.99 -7.77
CA LEU A 26 -2.69 6.76 -8.96
C LEU A 26 -3.38 7.29 -10.22
N ARG A 27 -4.70 7.09 -10.33
CA ARG A 27 -5.49 7.62 -11.45
C ARG A 27 -5.49 9.14 -11.51
N LEU A 28 -5.58 9.83 -10.36
CA LEU A 28 -5.50 11.29 -10.34
C LEU A 28 -4.08 11.79 -10.67
N GLU A 29 -3.04 11.16 -10.12
CA GLU A 29 -1.63 11.51 -10.41
C GLU A 29 -1.28 11.30 -11.89
N ASP A 30 -1.81 10.24 -12.50
CA ASP A 30 -1.68 9.98 -13.94
C ASP A 30 -2.38 11.05 -14.78
N GLN A 31 -3.60 11.44 -14.43
CA GLN A 31 -4.31 12.54 -15.10
C GLN A 31 -3.56 13.87 -15.02
N LEU A 32 -3.03 14.24 -13.85
CA LEU A 32 -2.25 15.47 -13.69
C LEU A 32 -0.96 15.41 -14.51
N SER A 33 -0.30 14.25 -14.53
CA SER A 33 0.92 14.04 -15.33
C SER A 33 0.63 14.13 -16.82
N GLN A 34 -0.49 13.57 -17.28
CA GLN A 34 -0.93 13.65 -18.67
C GLN A 34 -1.22 15.11 -19.08
N VAL A 35 -1.93 15.88 -18.25
CA VAL A 35 -2.18 17.31 -18.52
C VAL A 35 -0.87 18.09 -18.68
N TYR A 36 0.16 17.76 -17.90
CA TYR A 36 1.47 18.38 -18.08
C TYR A 36 2.15 17.95 -19.40
N CYS A 37 2.17 16.65 -19.71
CA CYS A 37 2.78 16.14 -20.93
C CYS A 37 2.13 16.71 -22.20
N ASP A 38 0.82 16.96 -22.16
CA ASP A 38 0.07 17.52 -23.29
C ASP A 38 0.30 19.03 -23.48
N ASN A 39 0.73 19.73 -22.42
CA ASN A 39 0.82 21.21 -22.39
C ASN A 39 2.20 21.68 -21.90
N ILE A 40 3.28 21.04 -22.35
CA ILE A 40 4.66 21.39 -21.97
C ILE A 40 4.97 22.83 -22.42
N GLY A 41 5.43 23.67 -21.49
CA GLY A 41 5.75 25.06 -21.75
C GLY A 41 4.58 26.04 -21.59
N GLU A 42 3.39 25.57 -21.25
CA GLU A 42 2.21 26.40 -21.00
C GLU A 42 1.83 26.45 -19.51
N ASP A 43 1.07 27.48 -19.11
CA ASP A 43 0.59 27.58 -17.72
C ASP A 43 -0.61 26.64 -17.48
N ILE A 44 -0.36 25.51 -16.84
CA ILE A 44 -1.32 24.42 -16.61
C ILE A 44 -2.02 24.46 -15.24
N VAL A 45 -1.76 25.44 -14.39
CA VAL A 45 -2.31 25.44 -13.01
C VAL A 45 -3.84 25.35 -13.03
N TYR A 46 -4.51 26.11 -13.90
CA TYR A 46 -5.97 26.03 -14.06
C TYR A 46 -6.43 24.71 -14.67
N LEU A 47 -5.67 24.15 -15.62
CA LEU A 47 -6.00 22.86 -16.23
C LEU A 47 -5.93 21.72 -15.19
N TRP A 48 -4.96 21.77 -14.28
CA TRP A 48 -4.91 20.85 -13.13
C TRP A 48 -6.09 21.00 -12.20
N VAL A 49 -6.51 22.24 -11.89
CA VAL A 49 -7.70 22.48 -11.05
C VAL A 49 -8.95 21.90 -11.71
N GLU A 50 -9.12 22.07 -13.02
CA GLU A 50 -10.25 21.50 -13.75
C GLU A 50 -10.18 19.98 -13.85
N ALA A 51 -9.01 19.38 -14.09
CA ALA A 51 -8.83 17.93 -14.07
C ALA A 51 -9.19 17.32 -12.70
N VAL A 52 -8.78 17.95 -11.59
CA VAL A 52 -9.17 17.54 -10.23
C VAL A 52 -10.69 17.68 -10.04
N ARG A 53 -11.29 18.77 -10.52
CA ARG A 53 -12.74 18.99 -10.44
C ARG A 53 -13.51 17.88 -11.18
N GLU A 54 -13.10 17.57 -12.42
CA GLU A 54 -13.72 16.52 -13.22
C GLU A 54 -13.58 15.15 -12.56
N PHE A 55 -12.40 14.84 -12.03
CA PHE A 55 -12.16 13.60 -11.28
C PHE A 55 -13.12 13.47 -10.08
N LEU A 56 -13.30 14.54 -9.32
CA LEU A 56 -14.24 14.56 -8.19
C LEU A 56 -15.70 14.39 -8.63
N GLN A 57 -16.09 15.03 -9.74
CA GLN A 57 -17.45 14.92 -10.28
C GLN A 57 -17.75 13.50 -10.77
N GLN A 58 -16.80 12.87 -11.48
CA GLN A 58 -16.94 11.47 -11.93
C GLN A 58 -17.16 10.54 -10.73
N LYS A 59 -16.49 10.81 -9.60
CA LYS A 59 -16.65 10.03 -8.38
C LYS A 59 -18.00 10.25 -7.70
N SER A 60 -18.51 11.49 -7.66
CA SER A 60 -19.87 11.75 -7.14
C SER A 60 -20.94 11.08 -7.98
N ASP A 61 -20.77 11.05 -9.30
CA ASP A 61 -21.72 10.44 -10.22
C ASP A 61 -21.69 8.91 -10.11
N ALA A 62 -20.51 8.32 -9.92
CA ALA A 62 -20.36 6.88 -9.63
C ALA A 62 -20.97 6.48 -8.27
N GLY A 63 -20.83 7.33 -7.23
CA GLY A 63 -21.43 7.11 -5.91
C GLY A 63 -22.95 7.29 -5.87
N THR A 64 -23.51 8.08 -6.79
CA THR A 64 -24.96 8.29 -6.91
C THR A 64 -25.65 7.10 -7.58
N ARG A 65 -24.99 6.44 -8.56
CA ARG A 65 -25.54 5.25 -9.23
C ARG A 65 -25.74 4.06 -8.29
N VAL A 66 -24.91 3.89 -7.27
CA VAL A 66 -25.04 2.80 -6.29
C VAL A 66 -26.24 3.02 -5.34
N ASN A 67 -26.69 4.26 -5.15
CA ASN A 67 -27.81 4.59 -4.25
C ASN A 67 -29.18 4.63 -4.95
N ASP A 68 -29.24 4.75 -6.28
CA ASP A 68 -30.51 4.81 -7.03
C ASP A 68 -31.01 3.39 -7.43
N ASP A 69 -30.13 2.39 -7.48
CA ASP A 69 -30.48 1.00 -7.83
C ASP A 69 -31.09 0.20 -6.65
N VAL A 70 -31.07 0.72 -5.42
CA VAL A 70 -31.65 0.05 -4.23
C VAL A 70 -33.12 0.42 -4.00
N LEU A 71 -33.67 1.45 -4.66
CA LEU A 71 -35.03 1.94 -4.44
C LEU A 71 -36.04 1.69 -5.58
N LYS A 72 -35.69 0.91 -6.61
CA LYS A 72 -36.60 0.59 -7.73
C LYS A 72 -36.80 -0.91 -8.01
N VAL A 73 -36.48 -1.79 -7.06
CA VAL A 73 -36.78 -3.24 -7.16
C VAL A 73 -37.77 -3.68 -6.08
N THR A 74 -38.90 -3.00 -6.00
CA THR A 74 -40.14 -3.58 -5.45
C THR A 74 -41.30 -3.02 -6.25
N GLU A 75 -41.58 -3.64 -7.39
CA GLU A 75 -42.93 -3.85 -7.93
C GLU A 75 -42.81 -4.71 -9.20
N GLN A 76 -42.84 -6.02 -9.00
CA GLN A 76 -43.18 -6.98 -10.04
C GLN A 76 -44.69 -6.93 -10.23
N ASN A 77 -45.15 -6.62 -11.45
CA ASN A 77 -46.01 -7.57 -12.18
C ASN A 77 -46.23 -7.18 -13.64
N ALA A 78 -45.85 -8.16 -14.49
CA ALA A 78 -46.62 -8.72 -15.59
C ALA A 78 -46.36 -8.26 -17.06
N VAL A 79 -46.11 -9.29 -17.88
CA VAL A 79 -46.54 -9.55 -19.27
C VAL A 79 -45.52 -9.38 -20.43
N ASP A 80 -45.25 -10.54 -21.07
CA ASP A 80 -44.91 -10.92 -22.47
C ASP A 80 -43.78 -10.20 -23.25
N CYS A 81 -42.70 -10.90 -23.65
CA CYS A 81 -42.49 -11.83 -24.79
C CYS A 81 -42.20 -11.13 -26.14
N ILE A 82 -41.08 -11.54 -26.77
CA ILE A 82 -40.87 -11.98 -28.18
C ILE A 82 -39.53 -11.47 -28.77
N GLU A 83 -38.73 -12.47 -29.23
CA GLU A 83 -37.71 -12.56 -30.32
C GLU A 83 -36.68 -11.43 -30.52
N SER A 84 -35.40 -11.69 -30.81
CA SER A 84 -34.90 -12.60 -31.84
C SER A 84 -33.39 -12.86 -31.67
N THR A 85 -32.97 -14.12 -31.72
CA THR A 85 -31.61 -14.57 -32.10
C THR A 85 -31.45 -14.63 -33.62
N PRO A 86 -30.23 -14.57 -34.15
CA PRO A 86 -29.63 -15.78 -34.76
C PRO A 86 -28.11 -15.92 -34.42
N LEU A 87 -27.58 -17.06 -33.95
CA LEU A 87 -27.18 -18.29 -34.68
C LEU A 87 -26.16 -18.07 -35.80
N PHE A 88 -24.95 -18.67 -35.67
CA PHE A 88 -24.21 -19.51 -36.64
C PHE A 88 -22.75 -19.73 -36.20
N ASP A 89 -22.04 -20.73 -36.72
CA ASP A 89 -21.82 -22.07 -36.17
C ASP A 89 -20.38 -22.52 -36.56
N GLU A 90 -19.87 -23.53 -35.86
CA GLU A 90 -18.86 -24.54 -36.21
C GLU A 90 -17.34 -24.25 -36.45
N ASP A 91 -16.58 -25.17 -35.81
CA ASP A 91 -15.18 -25.54 -35.96
C ASP A 91 -14.78 -26.01 -37.38
N GLN A 92 -13.52 -25.77 -37.78
CA GLN A 92 -12.66 -26.79 -38.43
C GLN A 92 -11.19 -26.34 -38.55
N SER A 93 -10.29 -27.24 -38.16
CA SER A 93 -8.83 -27.20 -38.29
C SER A 93 -8.31 -27.54 -39.70
N PHE A 94 -7.15 -27.00 -40.14
CA PHE A 94 -5.87 -27.73 -40.42
C PHE A 94 -4.82 -26.90 -41.25
N SER A 95 -3.58 -26.78 -40.72
CA SER A 95 -2.23 -26.77 -41.39
C SER A 95 -1.91 -25.74 -42.51
N SER A 96 -0.72 -25.14 -42.71
CA SER A 96 0.67 -25.24 -42.22
C SER A 96 1.49 -24.09 -42.84
N HIS A 97 2.48 -23.53 -42.13
CA HIS A 97 3.91 -23.44 -42.52
C HIS A 97 4.69 -22.35 -41.74
N SER A 98 5.77 -22.80 -41.06
CA SER A 98 7.06 -22.13 -40.72
C SER A 98 7.02 -20.72 -40.09
N ASP A 99 7.78 -20.35 -39.06
CA ASP A 99 9.00 -20.92 -38.48
C ASP A 99 9.37 -20.14 -37.19
N HIS A 100 10.15 -20.78 -36.33
CA HIS A 100 11.07 -20.18 -35.33
C HIS A 100 10.55 -19.24 -34.21
N LEU A 101 10.37 -19.80 -33.01
CA LEU A 101 11.22 -19.55 -31.80
C LEU A 101 10.59 -20.22 -30.57
N ARG A 102 10.94 -21.48 -30.34
CA ARG A 102 10.59 -22.19 -29.10
C ARG A 102 11.67 -21.89 -28.05
N ILE A 103 11.56 -20.73 -27.41
CA ILE A 103 12.30 -20.44 -26.18
C ILE A 103 11.62 -21.27 -25.08
N PRO A 104 12.31 -22.19 -24.39
CA PRO A 104 11.76 -22.72 -23.15
C PRO A 104 11.65 -21.54 -22.20
N ALA A 105 10.43 -21.13 -21.88
CA ALA A 105 10.18 -20.13 -20.84
C ALA A 105 10.82 -20.66 -19.56
N LYS A 106 12.02 -20.17 -19.28
CA LYS A 106 12.72 -20.31 -18.03
C LYS A 106 11.79 -19.67 -17.01
N VAL A 107 11.05 -20.50 -16.29
CA VAL A 107 10.20 -20.10 -15.17
C VAL A 107 11.11 -19.34 -14.23
N SER A 108 11.01 -18.01 -14.25
CA SER A 108 11.62 -17.14 -13.26
C SER A 108 11.05 -17.56 -11.90
N PRO A 109 11.84 -17.51 -10.81
CA PRO A 109 11.31 -17.81 -9.49
C PRO A 109 10.09 -16.91 -9.28
N LEU A 110 8.92 -17.48 -8.99
CA LEU A 110 7.79 -16.69 -8.51
C LEU A 110 8.32 -15.75 -7.42
N GLU A 111 8.09 -14.46 -7.55
CA GLU A 111 8.28 -13.50 -6.45
C GLU A 111 7.31 -13.91 -5.33
N THR A 112 7.79 -14.77 -4.44
CA THR A 112 7.02 -15.18 -3.27
C THR A 112 7.00 -14.03 -2.28
N CYS A 113 5.81 -13.59 -1.86
CA CYS A 113 5.64 -12.62 -0.80
C CYS A 113 6.39 -13.11 0.46
N PRO A 114 7.26 -12.28 1.07
CA PRO A 114 7.86 -12.58 2.36
C PRO A 114 6.79 -12.91 3.41
N GLU A 115 7.17 -13.75 4.38
CA GLU A 115 6.29 -14.09 5.49
C GLU A 115 5.99 -12.86 6.35
N ILE A 116 4.71 -12.68 6.65
CA ILE A 116 4.19 -11.57 7.44
C ILE A 116 3.87 -12.10 8.84
N ILE A 117 4.53 -11.53 9.84
CA ILE A 117 4.34 -11.85 11.24
C ILE A 117 3.45 -10.76 11.85
N HIS A 118 2.37 -11.16 12.52
CA HIS A 118 1.49 -10.23 13.22
C HIS A 118 1.81 -10.23 14.72
N GLY A 119 1.93 -9.05 15.31
CA GLY A 119 2.23 -8.90 16.74
C GLY A 119 0.97 -8.73 17.60
N ALA A 120 1.22 -8.56 18.91
CA ALA A 120 0.18 -8.37 19.90
C ALA A 120 -0.60 -7.07 19.67
N ILE A 121 -1.91 -7.13 19.94
CA ILE A 121 -2.82 -5.99 19.79
C ILE A 121 -2.79 -5.16 21.07
N ILE A 122 -2.64 -3.84 20.93
CA ILE A 122 -2.77 -2.87 22.04
C ILE A 122 -4.06 -2.09 21.83
N THR A 123 -4.88 -1.97 22.88
CA THR A 123 -6.11 -1.16 22.86
C THR A 123 -6.06 -0.11 23.97
N ASP A 124 -6.31 1.15 23.62
CA ASP A 124 -6.45 2.28 24.57
C ASP A 124 -7.60 3.17 24.11
N ARG A 125 -8.53 3.48 25.02
CA ARG A 125 -9.69 4.35 24.76
C ARG A 125 -10.38 4.04 23.43
N LYS A 126 -10.70 2.75 23.22
CA LYS A 126 -11.31 2.18 22.00
C LYS A 126 -10.45 2.26 20.73
N SER A 127 -9.32 2.97 20.74
CA SER A 127 -8.36 2.90 19.65
C SER A 127 -7.56 1.62 19.76
N THR A 128 -7.41 0.91 18.65
CA THR A 128 -6.70 -0.36 18.60
C THR A 128 -5.50 -0.24 17.67
N PHE A 129 -4.38 -0.86 18.05
CA PHE A 129 -3.12 -0.84 17.33
C PHE A 129 -2.63 -2.26 17.17
N GLN A 130 -2.20 -2.62 15.96
CA GLN A 130 -1.62 -3.92 15.67
C GLN A 130 -0.37 -3.75 14.79
N PRO A 131 0.80 -4.23 15.22
CA PRO A 131 1.99 -4.26 14.39
C PRO A 131 2.03 -5.49 13.50
N HIS A 132 2.65 -5.32 12.34
CA HIS A 132 2.93 -6.34 11.34
C HIS A 132 4.37 -6.17 10.88
N MET A 133 5.12 -7.27 10.78
CA MET A 133 6.53 -7.26 10.42
C MET A 133 6.78 -8.25 9.30
N ALA A 134 7.66 -7.91 8.38
CA ALA A 134 8.19 -8.84 7.39
C ALA A 134 9.70 -8.60 7.20
N LEU A 135 10.42 -9.68 6.93
CA LEU A 135 11.81 -9.59 6.49
C LEU A 135 11.84 -9.19 5.02
N VAL A 136 12.63 -8.17 4.69
CA VAL A 136 12.73 -7.62 3.33
C VAL A 136 14.18 -7.39 2.96
N THR A 137 14.57 -7.86 1.78
CA THR A 137 15.92 -7.74 1.23
C THR A 137 16.00 -6.75 0.08
N ASP A 138 14.85 -6.37 -0.50
CA ASP A 138 14.77 -5.43 -1.62
C ASP A 138 13.54 -4.52 -1.52
N LYS A 139 13.61 -3.35 -2.15
CA LYS A 139 12.54 -2.35 -2.17
C LYS A 139 11.28 -2.85 -2.88
N SER A 140 11.41 -3.75 -3.86
CA SER A 140 10.27 -4.40 -4.51
C SER A 140 9.38 -5.16 -3.51
N GLN A 141 10.01 -5.89 -2.59
CA GLN A 141 9.31 -6.71 -1.58
C GLN A 141 8.47 -5.87 -0.61
N VAL A 142 8.88 -4.63 -0.32
CA VAL A 142 8.10 -3.70 0.53
C VAL A 142 6.70 -3.49 -0.05
N LYS A 143 6.60 -3.28 -1.37
CA LYS A 143 5.31 -3.11 -2.05
C LYS A 143 4.49 -4.40 -2.05
N VAL A 144 5.15 -5.54 -2.28
CA VAL A 144 4.49 -6.86 -2.27
C VAL A 144 3.90 -7.16 -0.90
N VAL A 145 4.66 -6.96 0.18
CA VAL A 145 4.21 -7.14 1.56
C VAL A 145 3.07 -6.20 1.91
N LEU A 146 3.18 -4.92 1.54
CA LEU A 146 2.12 -3.94 1.79
C LEU A 146 0.82 -4.34 1.09
N ASN A 147 0.88 -4.68 -0.19
CA ASN A 147 -0.28 -5.11 -0.95
C ASN A 147 -0.89 -6.37 -0.35
N LYS A 148 -0.05 -7.33 0.07
CA LYS A 148 -0.51 -8.56 0.72
C LYS A 148 -1.22 -8.30 2.04
N LEU A 149 -0.73 -7.35 2.85
CA LEU A 149 -1.39 -6.91 4.08
C LEU A 149 -2.77 -6.29 3.78
N LEU A 150 -2.85 -5.48 2.73
CA LEU A 150 -4.08 -4.79 2.32
C LEU A 150 -5.13 -5.71 1.65
N GLU A 151 -4.77 -6.94 1.24
CA GLU A 151 -5.78 -7.94 0.86
C GLU A 151 -6.71 -8.29 2.04
N ASN A 152 -6.22 -8.18 3.28
CA ASN A 152 -7.05 -8.35 4.45
C ASN A 152 -7.92 -7.11 4.68
N LYS A 153 -9.23 -7.27 4.44
CA LYS A 153 -10.22 -6.19 4.60
C LYS A 153 -10.18 -5.50 5.98
N LYS A 154 -9.82 -6.20 7.06
CA LYS A 154 -9.71 -5.56 8.38
C LYS A 154 -8.56 -4.56 8.44
N ILE A 155 -7.44 -4.89 7.83
CA ILE A 155 -6.24 -4.05 7.76
C ILE A 155 -6.45 -2.94 6.72
N ALA A 156 -7.00 -3.26 5.55
CA ALA A 156 -7.34 -2.27 4.52
C ALA A 156 -8.27 -1.17 5.03
N ASN A 157 -9.24 -1.53 5.88
CA ASN A 157 -10.18 -0.61 6.50
C ASN A 157 -9.67 -0.01 7.82
N ALA A 158 -8.41 -0.22 8.19
CA ALA A 158 -7.81 0.50 9.31
C ALA A 158 -7.81 2.01 9.03
N THR A 159 -7.90 2.82 10.07
CA THR A 159 -7.86 4.28 9.93
C THR A 159 -6.52 4.74 9.38
N HIS A 160 -5.44 4.10 9.83
CA HIS A 160 -4.08 4.36 9.38
C HIS A 160 -3.29 3.04 9.34
N ASN A 161 -2.48 2.85 8.30
CA ASN A 161 -1.53 1.75 8.09
C ASN A 161 -0.13 2.35 7.91
N MET A 162 0.44 2.84 9.00
CA MET A 162 1.74 3.52 8.96
C MET A 162 2.85 2.51 8.72
N LEU A 163 3.81 2.83 7.85
CA LEU A 163 4.90 1.93 7.50
C LEU A 163 6.27 2.57 7.72
N ALA A 164 7.24 1.73 8.06
CA ALA A 164 8.66 2.07 8.04
C ALA A 164 9.47 0.84 7.64
N TYR A 165 10.52 1.04 6.87
CA TYR A 165 11.44 -0.04 6.50
C TYR A 165 12.88 0.45 6.45
N ARG A 166 13.81 -0.47 6.70
CA ARG A 166 15.25 -0.27 6.54
C ARG A 166 15.86 -1.54 5.96
N ILE A 167 16.47 -1.44 4.78
CA ILE A 167 17.03 -2.53 4.00
C ILE A 167 18.50 -2.22 3.76
N VAL A 168 19.37 -3.19 4.03
CA VAL A 168 20.81 -3.07 3.80
C VAL A 168 21.23 -4.13 2.81
N THR A 169 21.66 -3.68 1.64
CA THR A 169 22.13 -4.57 0.57
C THR A 169 23.49 -5.15 0.96
N GLY A 170 23.85 -6.33 0.46
CA GLY A 170 25.16 -6.94 0.70
C GLY A 170 26.36 -6.08 0.25
N THR A 171 26.13 -5.05 -0.56
CA THR A 171 27.11 -4.03 -0.97
C THR A 171 27.29 -2.88 0.04
N GLY A 172 26.51 -2.87 1.14
CA GLY A 172 26.53 -1.83 2.16
C GLY A 172 25.63 -0.62 1.87
N VAL A 173 24.88 -0.61 0.76
CA VAL A 173 23.92 0.44 0.45
C VAL A 173 22.67 0.28 1.33
N VAL A 174 22.28 1.35 2.02
CA VAL A 174 21.11 1.39 2.89
C VAL A 174 19.95 2.08 2.17
N TYR A 175 18.84 1.36 2.02
CA TYR A 175 17.56 1.91 1.58
C TYR A 175 16.61 1.96 2.77
N HIS A 176 16.09 3.14 3.06
CA HIS A 176 15.08 3.32 4.10
C HIS A 176 13.96 4.21 3.61
N GLY A 177 12.80 4.10 4.24
CA GLY A 177 11.62 4.89 3.90
C GLY A 177 10.49 4.69 4.90
N CYS A 178 9.54 5.60 4.88
CA CYS A 178 8.36 5.56 5.73
C CYS A 178 7.15 6.20 5.05
N ASP A 179 5.97 5.83 5.52
CA ASP A 179 4.69 6.47 5.17
C ASP A 179 3.87 6.61 6.46
N ASP A 180 3.34 7.81 6.67
CA ASP A 180 2.51 8.15 7.82
C ASP A 180 1.05 7.71 7.62
N ASP A 181 0.60 7.47 6.39
CA ASP A 181 -0.79 7.12 6.04
C ASP A 181 -1.86 8.00 6.73
N GLY A 182 -1.61 9.31 6.82
CA GLY A 182 -2.46 10.29 7.48
C GLY A 182 -2.31 10.40 9.01
N GLU A 183 -1.52 9.54 9.64
CA GLU A 183 -1.09 9.68 11.04
C GLU A 183 0.23 10.46 11.10
N THR A 184 0.15 11.78 10.95
CA THR A 184 1.32 12.66 10.77
C THR A 184 2.42 12.41 11.81
N HIS A 185 3.66 12.23 11.34
CA HIS A 185 4.89 11.92 12.09
C HIS A 185 5.02 10.49 12.62
N ALA A 186 4.08 9.57 12.39
CA ALA A 186 4.19 8.21 12.91
C ALA A 186 5.23 7.36 12.18
N GLY A 187 5.24 7.39 10.85
CA GLY A 187 6.18 6.65 10.00
C GLY A 187 7.62 7.09 10.24
N SER A 188 7.89 8.40 10.30
CA SER A 188 9.24 8.90 10.61
C SER A 188 9.72 8.50 12.02
N ARG A 189 8.84 8.50 13.02
CA ARG A 189 9.16 8.00 14.38
C ARG A 189 9.43 6.50 14.40
N MET A 190 8.68 5.71 13.63
CA MET A 190 8.91 4.28 13.48
C MET A 190 10.23 4.00 12.76
N LEU A 191 10.56 4.76 11.71
CA LEU A 191 11.84 4.63 11.02
C LEU A 191 13.00 4.96 11.95
N HIS A 192 12.89 6.06 12.70
CA HIS A 192 13.89 6.41 13.70
C HIS A 192 14.04 5.31 14.77
N LEU A 193 12.94 4.64 15.16
CA LEU A 193 13.00 3.50 16.07
C LEU A 193 13.83 2.33 15.48
N LEU A 194 13.67 2.03 14.19
CA LEU A 194 14.48 1.01 13.51
C LEU A 194 15.97 1.38 13.49
N GLU A 195 16.29 2.67 13.30
CA GLU A 195 17.67 3.17 13.33
C GLU A 195 18.30 3.03 14.71
N ILE A 196 17.62 3.46 15.78
CA ILE A 196 18.20 3.42 17.14
C ILE A 196 18.35 1.99 17.68
N MET A 197 17.53 1.05 17.19
CA MET A 197 17.62 -0.39 17.49
C MET A 197 18.58 -1.11 16.53
N ASN A 198 19.19 -0.39 15.58
CA ASN A 198 20.07 -0.91 14.54
C ASN A 198 19.48 -2.13 13.80
N VAL A 199 18.19 -2.08 13.49
CA VAL A 199 17.48 -3.14 12.78
C VAL A 199 17.64 -2.95 11.27
N GLU A 200 17.93 -4.05 10.58
CA GLU A 200 18.20 -4.08 9.14
C GLU A 200 17.41 -5.20 8.47
N ASN A 201 17.04 -4.98 7.21
CA ASN A 201 16.31 -5.92 6.38
C ASN A 201 14.91 -6.26 6.94
N VAL A 202 14.26 -5.24 7.49
CA VAL A 202 12.93 -5.36 8.10
C VAL A 202 12.02 -4.24 7.62
N MET A 203 10.76 -4.60 7.40
CA MET A 203 9.63 -3.71 7.23
C MET A 203 8.67 -3.90 8.40
N VAL A 204 8.17 -2.81 8.95
CA VAL A 204 7.11 -2.80 9.96
C VAL A 204 5.97 -1.93 9.48
N VAL A 205 4.74 -2.46 9.59
CA VAL A 205 3.49 -1.72 9.41
C VAL A 205 2.73 -1.74 10.73
N VAL A 206 2.25 -0.60 11.19
CA VAL A 206 1.37 -0.52 12.36
C VAL A 206 0.00 -0.05 11.91
N SER A 207 -0.98 -0.94 12.00
CA SER A 207 -2.38 -0.64 11.69
C SER A 207 -3.07 -0.07 12.93
N ARG A 208 -3.73 1.07 12.77
CA ARG A 208 -4.51 1.75 13.80
C ARG A 208 -5.98 1.82 13.40
N TRP A 209 -6.87 1.37 14.28
CA TRP A 209 -8.31 1.60 14.19
C TRP A 209 -8.73 2.65 15.21
N TYR A 210 -9.22 3.79 14.75
CA TYR A 210 -9.66 4.90 15.60
C TYR A 210 -10.97 4.59 16.31
N GLY A 211 -10.96 4.70 17.64
CA GLY A 211 -12.11 4.37 18.48
C GLY A 211 -13.09 5.52 18.76
N GLY A 212 -12.94 6.67 18.09
CA GLY A 212 -13.76 7.86 18.35
C GLY A 212 -13.25 8.81 19.43
N ILE A 213 -12.16 8.45 20.13
CA ILE A 213 -11.56 9.28 21.19
C ILE A 213 -10.15 9.70 20.78
N GLN A 214 -9.86 11.00 20.80
CA GLN A 214 -8.53 11.51 20.50
C GLN A 214 -7.54 11.15 21.63
N LEU A 215 -6.53 10.35 21.29
CA LEU A 215 -5.48 9.95 22.24
C LEU A 215 -4.39 11.02 22.42
N GLY A 216 -4.37 12.06 21.57
CA GLY A 216 -3.31 13.06 21.60
C GLY A 216 -1.93 12.42 21.43
N PRO A 217 -0.89 12.86 22.17
CA PRO A 217 0.46 12.29 22.08
C PRO A 217 0.57 10.80 22.46
N ASP A 218 -0.36 10.26 23.24
CA ASP A 218 -0.28 8.87 23.73
C ASP A 218 -0.36 7.84 22.60
N ARG A 219 -1.03 8.16 21.50
CA ARG A 219 -1.08 7.27 20.33
C ARG A 219 0.31 6.94 19.80
N PHE A 220 1.23 7.90 19.79
CA PHE A 220 2.60 7.67 19.35
C PHE A 220 3.38 6.76 20.29
N LYS A 221 3.05 6.78 21.59
CA LYS A 221 3.62 5.81 22.54
C LYS A 221 3.17 4.40 22.18
N HIS A 222 1.89 4.19 21.89
CA HIS A 222 1.36 2.89 21.49
C HIS A 222 1.93 2.41 20.17
N ILE A 223 2.06 3.29 19.17
CA ILE A 223 2.68 2.98 17.87
C ILE A 223 4.12 2.50 18.05
N ASN A 224 4.93 3.28 18.77
CA ASN A 224 6.33 2.93 19.03
C ASN A 224 6.45 1.65 19.86
N ASN A 225 5.58 1.46 20.85
CA ASN A 225 5.58 0.25 21.67
C ASN A 225 5.18 -0.99 20.86
N CYS A 226 4.18 -0.90 19.98
CA CYS A 226 3.80 -1.98 19.07
C CYS A 226 5.00 -2.37 18.17
N CYS A 227 5.63 -1.36 17.56
CA CYS A 227 6.79 -1.56 16.69
C CYS A 227 7.97 -2.21 17.46
N ARG A 228 8.29 -1.72 18.66
CA ARG A 228 9.36 -2.31 19.49
C ARG A 228 9.04 -3.75 19.91
N GLN A 229 7.82 -4.01 20.38
CA GLN A 229 7.43 -5.34 20.87
C GLN A 229 7.49 -6.41 19.78
N ILE A 230 7.06 -6.08 18.54
CA ILE A 230 7.14 -7.05 17.44
C ILE A 230 8.60 -7.33 17.05
N LEU A 231 9.47 -6.33 17.08
CA LEU A 231 10.89 -6.48 16.79
C LEU A 231 11.57 -7.36 17.86
N GLU A 232 11.37 -7.04 19.14
CA GLU A 232 11.94 -7.79 20.26
C GLU A 232 11.46 -9.25 20.27
N SER A 233 10.17 -9.48 20.01
CA SER A 233 9.59 -10.84 19.96
C SER A 233 10.16 -11.67 18.81
N ASN A 234 10.71 -11.03 17.78
CA ASN A 234 11.36 -11.68 16.63
C ASN A 234 12.90 -11.64 16.69
N GLY A 235 13.48 -11.35 17.86
CA GLY A 235 14.92 -11.43 18.10
C GLY A 235 15.71 -10.17 17.77
N PHE A 236 15.05 -9.06 17.44
CA PHE A 236 15.69 -7.76 17.26
C PHE A 236 15.72 -7.01 18.60
N SER A 237 16.69 -7.37 19.44
CA SER A 237 16.92 -6.69 20.73
C SER A 237 18.00 -5.62 20.59
N ASP A 238 17.88 -4.55 21.37
CA ASP A 238 18.86 -3.47 21.47
C ASP A 238 20.08 -4.02 22.23
N ASP A 239 20.99 -4.71 21.53
CA ASP A 239 22.24 -5.28 22.09
C ASP A 239 23.23 -4.14 22.40
N LYS A 240 22.89 -3.31 23.39
CA LYS A 240 23.77 -2.31 23.99
C LYS A 240 24.62 -2.86 25.14
N ASP A 241 24.53 -4.15 25.41
CA ASP A 241 25.42 -4.83 26.34
C ASP A 241 26.15 -5.98 25.64
N GLY A 242 27.45 -5.81 25.42
CA GLY A 242 28.34 -6.88 25.03
C GLY A 242 28.36 -7.99 26.08
N LYS A 243 27.49 -9.00 25.94
CA LYS A 243 27.60 -10.28 26.63
C LYS A 243 27.41 -11.43 25.64
N LYS A 244 28.55 -11.99 25.23
CA LYS A 244 28.64 -13.37 24.72
C LYS A 244 27.87 -14.30 25.65
N VAL A 245 26.75 -14.86 25.18
CA VAL A 245 26.16 -16.05 25.81
C VAL A 245 26.73 -17.28 25.12
N SER A 246 27.78 -17.81 25.73
CA SER A 246 28.27 -19.16 25.48
C SER A 246 27.16 -20.19 25.80
N LYS A 247 26.74 -20.96 24.80
CA LYS A 247 25.99 -22.22 25.01
C LYS A 247 26.77 -23.10 25.98
N LYS A 248 26.22 -23.36 27.15
CA LYS A 248 26.71 -24.39 28.07
C LYS A 248 25.73 -25.55 28.02
N ASP A 249 26.08 -26.57 27.23
CA ASP A 249 25.41 -27.86 27.21
C ASP A 249 25.41 -28.44 28.62
N LYS A 250 24.22 -28.64 29.19
CA LYS A 250 24.04 -29.33 30.45
C LYS A 250 23.73 -30.80 30.15
N LYS A 251 24.79 -31.59 29.98
CA LYS A 251 24.75 -33.06 30.01
C LYS A 251 25.33 -33.54 31.33
N SER A 252 24.49 -34.11 32.19
CA SER A 252 24.88 -35.06 33.24
C SER A 252 23.64 -35.53 34.00
N ARG A 253 23.52 -36.76 34.47
CA ARG A 253 24.14 -38.06 34.21
C ARG A 253 23.33 -39.02 35.09
#